data_AF-A0A7K7Y758-F1
#
_entry.id   AF-A0A7K7Y758-F1
#
_cell.length_a   1.000
_cell.length_b   1.000
_cell.length_c   1.000
_cell.angle_alpha   90.00
_cell.angle_beta   90.00
_cell.angle_gamma   90.00
#
_symmetry.space_group_name_H-M   'P 1'
#
loop_
_entity.id
_entity.type
_entity.pdbx_description
1 polymer ?
#
loop_
_entity_poly.entity_id
_entity_poly.type
_entity_poly.pdbx_seq_one_letter_code
_entity_poly.pdbx_strand_id
1 'polypeptide(L)'
;MWWPVLLALLVSAALAQLHPERELDAQWELWKKTHRKQYNGQADEVTRRLIWEKNLKYINTHNLEHALGIHTFELAMNHLGDMV
;
A
#
# COMPACT_ATOMS: atom_id res chain seq x y z
N MET A 1 8.57 -8.48 33.59
CA MET A 1 9.70 -8.62 32.64
C MET A 1 9.17 -8.71 31.19
N TRP A 2 8.37 -7.72 30.77
CA TRP A 2 7.60 -7.78 29.51
C TRP A 2 8.30 -7.12 28.31
N TRP A 3 9.39 -6.40 28.57
CA TRP A 3 10.13 -5.68 27.54
C TRP A 3 10.64 -6.55 26.37
N PRO A 4 11.05 -7.83 26.54
CA PRO A 4 11.48 -8.66 25.40
C PRO A 4 10.30 -9.05 24.52
N VAL A 5 9.13 -9.28 25.12
CA VAL A 5 7.88 -9.57 24.41
C VAL A 5 7.42 -8.34 23.63
N LEU A 6 7.48 -7.16 24.26
CA LEU A 6 7.20 -5.88 23.58
C LEU A 6 8.17 -5.66 22.41
N LEU A 7 9.46 -5.93 22.59
CA LEU A 7 10.45 -5.81 21.52
C LEU A 7 10.17 -6.78 20.37
N ALA A 8 9.87 -8.04 20.68
CA ALA A 8 9.54 -9.04 19.67
C ALA A 8 8.28 -8.68 18.87
N LEU A 9 7.25 -8.13 19.53
CA LEU A 9 6.04 -7.66 18.86
C LEU A 9 6.31 -6.45 17.96
N LEU A 10 7.11 -5.48 18.42
CA LEU A 10 7.49 -4.32 17.62
C LEU A 10 8.29 -4.71 16.37
N VAL A 11 9.25 -5.64 16.50
CA VAL A 11 10.02 -6.17 15.37
C VAL A 11 9.10 -6.90 14.38
N SER A 12 8.18 -7.72 14.88
CA SER A 12 7.23 -8.45 14.03
C SER A 12 6.32 -7.50 13.25
N ALA A 13 5.81 -6.44 13.90
CA ALA A 13 5.01 -5.41 13.26
C ALA A 13 5.80 -4.64 12.20
N ALA A 14 7.05 -4.26 12.49
CA ALA A 14 7.91 -3.58 11.52
C ALA A 14 8.22 -4.45 10.29
N LEU A 15 8.47 -5.74 10.49
CA LEU A 15 8.71 -6.69 9.39
C LEU A 15 7.47 -6.91 8.52
N ALA A 16 6.27 -6.86 9.11
CA ALA A 16 5.02 -7.00 8.36
C ALA A 16 4.85 -5.86 7.33
N GLN A 17 5.29 -4.64 7.64
CA GLN A 17 5.20 -3.48 6.74
C GLN A 17 6.14 -3.55 5.52
N LEU A 18 7.10 -4.50 5.53
CA LEU A 18 8.03 -4.70 4.41
C LEU A 18 7.51 -5.68 3.35
N HIS A 19 6.35 -6.30 3.59
CA HIS A 19 5.77 -7.30 2.72
C HIS A 19 4.41 -6.82 2.19
N PRO A 20 4.09 -7.09 0.91
CA PRO A 20 2.76 -6.83 0.37
C PRO A 20 1.65 -7.49 1.17
N GLU A 21 0.53 -6.79 1.32
CA GLU A 21 -0.68 -7.31 1.94
C GLU A 21 -1.38 -8.32 1.00
N ARG A 22 -1.43 -9.59 1.43
CA ARG A 22 -2.04 -10.68 0.65
C ARG A 22 -3.50 -10.45 0.29
N GLU A 23 -4.25 -9.75 1.14
CA GLU A 23 -5.67 -9.44 0.89
C GLU A 23 -5.87 -8.56 -0.35
N LEU A 24 -4.84 -7.78 -0.70
CA LEU A 24 -4.87 -6.88 -1.84
C LEU A 24 -4.36 -7.55 -3.13
N ASP A 25 -3.91 -8.81 -3.11
CA ASP A 25 -3.26 -9.46 -4.27
C ASP A 25 -4.17 -9.47 -5.51
N ALA A 26 -5.45 -9.79 -5.33
CA ALA A 26 -6.42 -9.75 -6.43
C ALA A 26 -6.58 -8.35 -7.04
N GLN A 27 -6.55 -7.31 -6.20
CA GLN A 27 -6.64 -5.92 -6.64
C GLN A 27 -5.35 -5.48 -7.36
N TRP A 28 -4.19 -5.98 -6.92
CA TRP A 28 -2.91 -5.77 -7.60
C TRP A 28 -2.97 -6.24 -9.05
N GLU A 29 -3.35 -7.50 -9.24
CA GLU A 29 -3.34 -8.14 -10.54
C GLU A 29 -4.32 -7.47 -11.49
N LEU A 30 -5.49 -7.11 -10.97
CA LEU A 30 -6.48 -6.35 -11.73
C LEU A 30 -5.95 -4.97 -12.14
N TRP A 31 -5.32 -4.24 -11.21
CA TRP A 31 -4.77 -2.91 -11.49
C TRP A 31 -3.62 -2.97 -12.50
N LYS A 32 -2.68 -3.91 -12.34
CA LYS A 32 -1.58 -4.16 -13.30
C LYS A 32 -2.13 -4.46 -14.69
N LYS A 33 -3.14 -5.34 -14.79
CA LYS A 33 -3.77 -5.70 -16.06
C LYS A 33 -4.48 -4.49 -16.70
N THR A 34 -5.21 -3.72 -15.91
CA THR A 34 -5.95 -2.54 -16.37
C THR A 34 -5.00 -1.48 -16.94
N HIS A 35 -3.85 -1.25 -16.29
CA HIS A 35 -2.87 -0.25 -16.70
C HIS A 35 -1.69 -0.83 -17.50
N ARG A 36 -1.76 -2.11 -17.88
CA ARG A 36 -0.74 -2.84 -18.67
C ARG A 36 0.68 -2.72 -18.09
N LYS A 37 0.80 -2.82 -16.78
CA LYS A 37 2.07 -2.72 -16.06
C LYS A 37 2.89 -4.00 -16.22
N GLN A 38 4.19 -3.83 -16.42
CA GLN A 38 5.18 -4.89 -16.50
C GLN A 38 6.43 -4.43 -15.75
N TYR A 39 7.09 -5.36 -15.06
CA TYR A 39 8.21 -5.06 -14.17
C TYR A 39 9.39 -5.97 -14.45
N ASN A 40 10.60 -5.48 -14.12
CA ASN A 40 11.84 -6.20 -14.38
C ASN A 40 12.13 -7.21 -13.26
N GLY A 41 11.30 -8.26 -13.21
CA GLY A 41 11.41 -9.33 -12.23
C GLY A 41 10.76 -9.02 -10.88
N GLN A 42 10.83 -10.01 -9.98
CA GLN A 42 10.06 -10.02 -8.73
C GLN A 42 10.45 -8.88 -7.77
N ALA A 43 11.72 -8.50 -7.70
CA ALA A 43 12.18 -7.45 -6.78
C ALA A 43 11.63 -6.05 -7.15
N ASP A 44 11.62 -5.72 -8.45
CA ASP A 44 11.00 -4.49 -8.95
C ASP A 44 9.49 -4.53 -8.70
N GLU A 45 8.83 -5.64 -9.03
CA GLU A 45 7.40 -5.79 -8.79
C GLU A 45 7.02 -5.62 -7.31
N VAL A 46 7.76 -6.24 -6.38
CA VAL A 46 7.51 -6.10 -4.93
C VAL A 46 7.70 -4.64 -4.50
N THR A 47 8.71 -3.95 -5.02
CA THR A 47 8.94 -2.53 -4.71
C THR A 47 7.77 -1.67 -5.19
N ARG A 48 7.30 -1.91 -6.42
CA ARG A 48 6.17 -1.21 -7.04
C ARG A 48 4.86 -1.49 -6.31
N ARG A 49 4.70 -2.74 -5.87
CA ARG A 49 3.58 -3.19 -5.06
C ARG A 49 3.49 -2.45 -3.74
N LEU A 50 4.60 -2.31 -3.01
CA LEU A 50 4.64 -1.57 -1.75
C LEU A 50 4.31 -0.08 -1.93
N ILE A 51 4.78 0.54 -3.02
CA ILE A 51 4.44 1.92 -3.36
C ILE A 51 2.93 2.05 -3.65
N TRP A 52 2.38 1.12 -4.42
CA TRP A 52 0.95 1.08 -4.73
C TRP A 52 0.07 0.93 -3.49
N GLU A 53 0.42 0.05 -2.56
CA GLU A 53 -0.33 -0.12 -1.30
C GLU A 53 -0.25 1.13 -0.42
N LYS A 54 0.93 1.76 -0.35
CA LYS A 54 1.10 3.05 0.35
C LYS A 54 0.21 4.13 -0.24
N ASN A 55 0.15 4.24 -1.57
CA ASN A 55 -0.69 5.22 -2.26
C ASN A 55 -2.18 4.90 -2.09
N LEU A 56 -2.58 3.62 -2.09
CA LEU A 56 -3.95 3.21 -1.80
C LEU A 56 -4.37 3.64 -0.39
N LYS A 57 -3.50 3.42 0.61
CA LYS A 57 -3.74 3.86 1.98
C LYS A 57 -3.86 5.38 2.08
N TYR A 58 -3.00 6.12 1.38
CA TYR A 58 -3.09 7.59 1.31
C TYR A 58 -4.43 8.07 0.74
N ILE A 59 -4.87 7.49 -0.38
CA ILE A 59 -6.17 7.79 -1.01
C ILE A 59 -7.32 7.54 -0.02
N ASN A 60 -7.32 6.39 0.66
CA ASN A 60 -8.38 6.04 1.60
C ASN A 60 -8.43 7.02 2.79
N THR A 61 -7.28 7.39 3.36
CA THR A 61 -7.22 8.37 4.45
C THR A 61 -7.70 9.74 3.98
N HIS A 62 -7.22 10.22 2.83
CA HIS A 62 -7.63 11.51 2.27
C HIS A 62 -9.12 11.56 2.00
N ASN A 63 -9.71 10.50 1.45
CA ASN A 63 -11.14 10.47 1.14
C ASN A 63 -12.00 10.36 2.42
N LEU A 64 -11.49 9.71 3.47
CA LEU A 64 -12.13 9.77 4.80
C LEU A 64 -12.11 11.19 5.35
N GLU A 65 -10.99 11.89 5.24
CA GLU A 65 -10.87 13.31 5.63
C GLU A 65 -11.77 14.22 4.78
N HIS A 66 -11.91 13.94 3.47
CA HIS A 66 -12.87 14.61 2.60
C HIS A 66 -14.31 14.43 3.08
N ALA A 67 -14.71 13.20 3.44
CA ALA A 67 -16.04 12.90 3.97
C ALA A 67 -16.33 13.63 5.31
N LEU A 68 -15.28 14.02 6.04
CA LEU A 68 -15.37 14.87 7.24
C LEU A 68 -15.30 16.37 6.94
N GLY A 69 -15.23 16.76 5.67
CA GLY A 69 -15.17 18.16 5.22
C GLY A 69 -13.80 18.81 5.33
N ILE A 70 -12.72 18.05 5.55
CA ILE A 70 -11.35 18.59 5.67
C ILE A 70 -10.79 18.94 4.29
N HIS A 71 -11.08 18.13 3.28
CA HIS A 71 -10.67 18.35 1.89
C HIS A 71 -11.87 18.68 1.01
N THR A 72 -11.63 19.40 -0.08
CA THR A 72 -12.68 19.81 -1.04
C THR A 72 -12.79 18.89 -2.26
N PHE A 73 -11.96 17.84 -2.33
CA PHE A 73 -11.93 16.90 -3.45
C PHE A 73 -11.61 15.49 -2.95
N GLU A 74 -11.80 14.51 -3.83
CA GLU A 74 -11.45 13.11 -3.60
C GLU A 74 -10.30 12.67 -4.49
N LEU A 75 -9.60 11.64 -4.06
CA LEU A 75 -8.57 10.95 -4.83
C LEU A 75 -9.09 9.59 -5.29
N ALA A 76 -8.49 9.08 -6.37
CA ALA A 76 -8.74 7.73 -6.84
C ALA A 76 -7.44 7.08 -7.32
N MET A 77 -7.36 5.77 -7.16
CA MET A 77 -6.22 5.00 -7.66
C MET A 77 -6.18 5.10 -9.20
N ASN A 78 -5.02 5.41 -9.75
CA ASN A 78 -4.84 5.60 -11.19
C ASN A 78 -3.54 4.95 -11.69
N HIS A 79 -3.18 5.17 -12.95
CA HIS A 79 -2.01 4.54 -13.59
C HIS A 79 -0.65 4.96 -13.00
N LEU A 80 -0.60 6.03 -12.20
CA LEU A 80 0.59 6.49 -11.47
C LEU A 80 0.67 5.88 -10.06
N GLY A 81 -0.24 4.98 -9.71
CA GLY A 81 -0.35 4.40 -8.37
C GLY A 81 0.92 3.74 -7.83
N ASP A 82 1.81 3.25 -8.70
CA ASP A 82 3.08 2.59 -8.34
C ASP A 82 4.31 3.52 -8.39
N MET A 83 4.09 4.84 -8.39
CA MET A 83 5.12 5.87 -8.41
C MET A 83 5.27 6.57 -7.05
N VAL A 84 6.51 7.01 -6.77
CA VAL A 84 6.89 7.76 -5.56
C VAL A 84 6.58 9.24 -5.72
#